data_AF-A0A1F3VL13-F1
#
_entry.id   AF-A0A1F3VL13-F1
#
_cell.length_a   1.000
_cell.length_b   1.000
_cell.length_c   1.000
_cell.angle_alpha   90.00
_cell.angle_beta   90.00
_cell.angle_gamma   90.00
#
_symmetry.space_group_name_H-M   'P 1'
#
loop_
_entity.id
_entity.type
_entity.pdbx_description
1 polymer ?
#
loop_
_entity_poly.entity_id
_entity_poly.type
_entity_poly.pdbx_seq_one_letter_code
_entity_poly.pdbx_strand_id
1 'polypeptide(L)'
;MNENMEVKIQGDLLHSQKVKAIKKCPRCQSIYLTDKECEACGFQLNFNFIGEPFGHLSFYESQEIFYRMGTLRRLAYFILDKKYSRYLKYELAIKRRLDNLLTYFFDHIDPVERNRKFFYLELTHLVAEFEKLGLKKYLSYRIKDKVMSSDKETIAGNSVYVSKITSWIDHREDQKTKLEQLLTLKIFGTIRVGYIMLIMLFNLILITVGLKMFSYFVVLP
;
A
#
# COMPACT_ATOMS: atom_id res chain seq x y z
N MET A 1 -60.08 -19.62 1.63
CA MET A 1 -60.00 -19.71 3.11
C MET A 1 -58.54 -19.80 3.46
N ASN A 2 -58.01 -18.72 4.05
CA ASN A 2 -56.63 -18.58 4.51
C ASN A 2 -56.54 -19.10 5.94
N GLU A 3 -55.62 -20.01 6.23
CA GLU A 3 -55.19 -20.29 7.60
C GLU A 3 -53.77 -19.75 7.77
N ASN A 4 -53.69 -18.57 8.36
CA ASN A 4 -52.47 -17.96 8.88
C ASN A 4 -52.22 -18.54 10.28
N MET A 5 -51.14 -19.29 10.44
CA MET A 5 -50.66 -19.71 11.76
C MET A 5 -49.56 -18.72 12.20
N GLU A 6 -49.96 -17.70 12.97
CA GLU A 6 -49.03 -16.79 13.64
C GLU A 6 -48.45 -17.47 14.88
N VAL A 7 -47.16 -17.80 14.84
CA VAL A 7 -46.42 -18.21 16.04
C VAL A 7 -45.82 -16.96 16.68
N LYS A 8 -46.41 -16.51 17.79
CA LYS A 8 -45.82 -15.52 18.70
C LYS A 8 -44.63 -16.15 19.43
N ILE A 9 -43.43 -15.60 19.25
CA ILE A 9 -42.31 -15.84 20.15
C ILE A 9 -41.98 -14.51 20.84
N GLN A 10 -42.34 -14.46 22.12
CA GLN A 10 -41.99 -13.40 23.04
C GLN A 10 -40.72 -13.84 23.77
N GLY A 11 -39.64 -13.09 23.63
CA GLY A 11 -38.37 -13.34 24.30
C GLY A 11 -37.64 -12.02 24.50
N ASP A 12 -37.73 -11.49 25.72
CA ASP A 12 -36.96 -10.33 26.18
C ASP A 12 -35.49 -10.71 26.35
N LEU A 13 -34.60 -10.09 25.58
CA LEU A 13 -33.16 -10.01 25.91
C LEU A 13 -32.60 -8.63 25.54
N LEU A 14 -32.13 -7.94 26.58
CA LEU A 14 -31.34 -6.71 26.51
C LEU A 14 -30.03 -6.94 25.75
N HIS A 15 -29.82 -6.25 24.63
CA HIS A 15 -28.69 -5.32 24.45
C HIS A 15 -28.70 -4.68 23.05
N SER A 16 -28.42 -3.38 23.06
CA SER A 16 -28.30 -2.50 21.91
C SER A 16 -27.19 -2.97 20.94
N GLN A 17 -27.56 -3.63 19.85
CA GLN A 17 -26.78 -3.65 18.60
C GLN A 17 -27.72 -3.38 17.42
N LYS A 18 -27.79 -2.11 16.99
CA LYS A 18 -28.40 -1.72 15.73
C LYS A 18 -27.47 -2.16 14.58
N VAL A 19 -27.62 -3.40 14.12
CA VAL A 19 -27.03 -3.86 12.84
C VAL A 19 -28.13 -3.82 11.78
N LYS A 20 -27.88 -3.07 10.70
CA LYS A 20 -28.83 -2.76 9.62
C LYS A 20 -29.21 -4.01 8.83
N ALA A 21 -30.48 -4.07 8.43
CA ALA A 21 -31.07 -5.13 7.62
C ALA A 21 -30.44 -5.23 6.22
N ILE A 22 -29.51 -6.17 6.02
CA ILE A 22 -29.19 -6.70 4.70
C ILE A 22 -30.13 -7.91 4.51
N LYS A 23 -31.28 -7.71 3.88
CA LYS A 23 -32.27 -8.79 3.66
C LYS A 23 -31.89 -9.78 2.55
N LYS A 24 -30.84 -9.50 1.76
CA LYS A 24 -30.45 -10.31 0.59
C LYS A 24 -28.94 -10.31 0.38
N CYS A 25 -28.38 -11.46 0.00
CA CYS A 25 -26.98 -11.61 -0.37
C CYS A 25 -26.65 -10.70 -1.57
N PRO A 26 -25.56 -9.92 -1.55
CA PRO A 26 -25.17 -9.07 -2.68
C PRO A 26 -24.77 -9.88 -3.92
N ARG A 27 -24.35 -11.14 -3.75
CA ARG A 27 -23.81 -11.98 -4.83
C ARG A 27 -24.85 -12.85 -5.52
N CYS A 28 -25.78 -13.42 -4.76
CA CYS A 28 -26.79 -14.35 -5.29
C CYS A 28 -28.23 -13.93 -4.97
N GLN A 29 -28.43 -12.77 -4.33
CA GLN A 29 -29.73 -12.25 -3.90
C GLN A 29 -30.53 -13.17 -2.97
N SER A 30 -29.90 -14.25 -2.47
CA SER A 30 -30.49 -15.18 -1.52
C SER A 30 -30.82 -14.50 -0.20
N ILE A 31 -31.95 -14.92 0.38
CA ILE A 31 -32.47 -14.46 1.67
C ILE A 31 -31.88 -15.32 2.81
N TYR A 32 -31.29 -16.48 2.47
CA TYR A 32 -30.62 -17.37 3.41
C TYR A 32 -29.23 -16.82 3.75
N LEU A 33 -29.21 -15.99 4.79
CA LEU A 33 -28.03 -15.34 5.36
C LEU A 33 -27.93 -15.77 6.82
N THR A 34 -26.78 -16.32 7.22
CA THR A 34 -26.38 -16.38 8.63
C THR A 34 -25.60 -15.11 8.97
N ASP A 35 -25.32 -14.88 10.26
CA ASP A 35 -24.59 -13.68 10.72
C ASP A 35 -23.24 -13.46 10.02
N LYS A 36 -22.65 -14.50 9.42
CA LYS A 36 -21.30 -14.46 8.84
C LYS A 36 -21.23 -14.84 7.37
N GLU A 37 -22.21 -15.55 6.82
CA GLU A 37 -22.15 -16.06 5.45
C GLU A 37 -23.53 -16.26 4.80
N CYS A 38 -23.56 -16.28 3.47
CA CYS A 38 -24.73 -16.67 2.71
C CYS A 38 -24.71 -18.18 2.48
N GLU A 39 -25.71 -18.89 2.99
CA GLU A 39 -25.79 -20.36 2.88
C GLU A 39 -25.94 -20.83 1.43
N ALA A 40 -26.56 -20.01 0.57
CA ALA A 40 -26.84 -20.39 -0.81
C ALA A 40 -25.62 -20.36 -1.73
N CYS A 41 -24.63 -19.49 -1.45
CA CYS A 41 -23.45 -19.33 -2.32
C CYS A 41 -22.11 -19.33 -1.56
N GLY A 42 -22.14 -19.54 -0.24
CA GLY A 42 -20.97 -19.49 0.64
C GLY A 42 -20.34 -18.10 0.75
N PHE A 43 -21.05 -17.03 0.36
CA PHE A 43 -20.48 -15.68 0.39
C PHE A 43 -20.38 -15.18 1.83
N GLN A 44 -19.16 -15.01 2.33
CA GLN A 44 -18.92 -14.51 3.69
C GLN A 44 -19.26 -13.01 3.80
N LEU A 45 -20.31 -12.70 4.56
CA LEU A 45 -20.80 -11.34 4.82
C LEU A 45 -19.88 -10.59 5.80
N ASN A 46 -19.16 -11.32 6.65
CA ASN A 46 -18.24 -10.77 7.66
C ASN A 46 -16.75 -10.92 7.30
N PHE A 47 -16.41 -11.24 6.04
CA PHE A 47 -15.00 -11.29 5.66
C PHE A 47 -14.45 -9.87 5.49
N ASN A 48 -13.87 -9.36 6.57
CA ASN A 48 -13.15 -8.09 6.53
C ASN A 48 -11.78 -8.28 5.87
N PHE A 49 -11.72 -8.15 4.54
CA PHE A 49 -10.47 -8.21 3.76
C PHE A 49 -9.43 -7.16 4.20
N ILE A 50 -9.86 -6.04 4.82
CA ILE A 50 -8.97 -4.96 5.28
C ILE A 50 -8.41 -5.22 6.68
N GLY A 51 -9.13 -5.98 7.51
CA GLY A 51 -8.79 -6.26 8.90
C GLY A 51 -8.93 -5.05 9.82
N GLU A 52 -8.22 -5.08 10.95
CA GLU A 52 -8.12 -3.94 11.87
C GLU A 52 -6.90 -3.07 11.54
N PRO A 53 -6.98 -1.74 11.75
CA PRO A 53 -5.82 -0.88 11.60
C PRO A 53 -4.72 -1.30 12.58
N PHE A 54 -3.48 -1.40 12.11
CA PHE A 54 -2.32 -1.88 12.89
C PHE A 54 -2.43 -3.31 13.45
N GLY A 55 -3.39 -4.11 12.98
CA GLY A 55 -3.57 -5.50 13.40
C GLY A 55 -2.68 -6.51 12.66
N HIS A 56 -2.99 -7.79 12.87
CA HIS A 56 -2.31 -8.97 12.32
C HIS A 56 -2.47 -9.20 10.79
N LEU A 57 -3.04 -8.23 10.08
CA LEU A 57 -3.14 -8.22 8.62
C LEU A 57 -2.59 -6.93 8.03
N SER A 58 -2.01 -6.08 8.88
CA SER A 58 -1.46 -4.80 8.49
C SER A 58 -0.08 -4.98 7.86
N PHE A 59 0.29 -3.97 7.07
CA PHE A 59 1.62 -3.81 6.51
C PHE A 59 2.71 -3.93 7.59
N TYR A 60 2.46 -3.43 8.79
CA TYR A 60 3.46 -3.37 9.87
C TYR A 60 3.92 -4.75 10.34
N GLU A 61 3.03 -5.74 10.38
CA GLU A 61 3.43 -7.10 10.75
C GLU A 61 4.29 -7.74 9.65
N SER A 62 3.88 -7.59 8.39
CA SER A 62 4.67 -8.07 7.25
C SER A 62 6.07 -7.43 7.24
N GLN A 63 6.12 -6.13 7.55
CA GLN A 63 7.35 -5.36 7.67
C GLN A 63 8.21 -5.86 8.83
N GLU A 64 7.64 -6.07 10.02
CA GLU A 64 8.33 -6.57 11.20
C GLU A 64 8.93 -7.96 10.94
N ILE A 65 8.13 -8.90 10.42
CA ILE A 65 8.58 -10.26 10.11
C ILE A 65 9.77 -10.24 9.14
N PHE A 66 9.74 -9.34 8.15
CA PHE A 66 10.82 -9.19 7.19
C PHE A 66 12.08 -8.57 7.82
N TYR A 67 11.93 -7.49 8.59
CA TYR A 67 13.05 -6.76 9.20
C TYR A 67 13.57 -7.34 10.51
N ARG A 68 12.93 -8.37 11.06
CA ARG A 68 13.46 -9.14 12.21
C ARG A 68 14.81 -9.78 11.91
N MET A 69 15.24 -9.84 10.65
CA MET A 69 16.58 -10.26 10.26
C MET A 69 17.59 -9.15 10.54
N GLY A 70 18.63 -9.44 11.33
CA GLY A 70 19.67 -8.49 11.69
C GLY A 70 20.28 -7.72 10.52
N THR A 71 20.84 -6.54 10.81
CA THR A 71 21.35 -5.53 9.86
C THR A 71 22.28 -6.07 8.77
N LEU A 72 23.11 -7.07 9.06
CA LEU A 72 23.99 -7.72 8.09
C LEU A 72 23.23 -8.48 7.00
N ARG A 73 22.16 -9.20 7.36
CA ARG A 73 21.30 -9.89 6.38
C ARG A 73 20.52 -8.92 5.52
N ARG A 74 20.19 -7.73 6.05
CA ARG A 74 19.55 -6.63 5.32
C ARG A 74 20.46 -6.07 4.22
N LEU A 75 21.74 -5.87 4.51
CA LEU A 75 22.73 -5.42 3.52
C LEU A 75 23.00 -6.48 2.46
N ALA A 76 23.21 -7.73 2.88
CA ALA A 76 23.36 -8.85 1.95
C ALA A 76 22.14 -8.98 1.03
N TYR A 77 20.94 -8.73 1.55
CA TYR A 77 19.69 -8.73 0.79
C TYR A 77 19.60 -7.63 -0.29
N PHE A 78 20.07 -6.41 -0.01
CA PHE A 78 20.09 -5.32 -1.00
C PHE A 78 21.10 -5.57 -2.14
N ILE A 79 22.12 -6.38 -1.89
CA ILE A 79 23.28 -6.52 -2.77
C ILE A 79 23.28 -7.84 -3.55
N LEU A 80 22.87 -8.97 -2.94
CA LEU A 80 23.30 -10.30 -3.42
C LEU A 80 22.28 -11.13 -4.21
N ASP A 81 20.97 -11.15 -3.93
CA ASP A 81 20.04 -11.82 -4.86
C ASP A 81 18.54 -11.58 -4.58
N LYS A 82 17.78 -11.26 -5.63
CA LYS A 82 16.31 -11.18 -5.62
C LYS A 82 15.63 -12.57 -5.63
N LYS A 83 16.39 -13.66 -5.76
CA LYS A 83 15.87 -15.04 -5.78
C LYS A 83 15.60 -15.65 -4.40
N TYR A 84 15.77 -14.92 -3.31
CA TYR A 84 15.51 -15.44 -1.98
C TYR A 84 14.00 -15.65 -1.72
N SER A 85 13.60 -16.87 -1.34
CA SER A 85 12.20 -17.26 -1.16
C SER A 85 11.43 -16.37 -0.17
N ARG A 86 12.10 -15.81 0.84
CA ARG A 86 11.49 -14.91 1.82
C ARG A 86 11.26 -13.50 1.29
N TYR A 87 12.13 -12.99 0.41
CA TYR A 87 11.90 -11.71 -0.24
C TYR A 87 10.69 -11.79 -1.15
N LEU A 88 10.60 -12.85 -1.95
CA LEU A 88 9.46 -13.06 -2.83
C LEU A 88 8.15 -13.17 -2.04
N LYS A 89 8.18 -13.84 -0.87
CA LYS A 89 7.04 -13.87 0.06
C LYS A 89 6.67 -12.48 0.57
N TYR A 90 7.65 -11.67 0.99
CA TYR A 90 7.41 -10.31 1.45
C TYR A 90 6.87 -9.40 0.34
N GLU A 91 7.48 -9.45 -0.85
CA GLU A 91 7.04 -8.72 -2.04
C GLU A 91 5.58 -9.10 -2.39
N LEU A 92 5.23 -10.38 -2.37
CA LEU A 92 3.86 -10.82 -2.59
C LEU A 92 2.90 -10.30 -1.50
N ALA A 93 3.32 -10.32 -0.23
CA ALA A 93 2.51 -9.84 0.89
C ALA A 93 2.21 -8.33 0.75
N ILE A 94 3.22 -7.50 0.49
CA ILE A 94 3.03 -6.05 0.32
C ILE A 94 2.21 -5.71 -0.93
N LYS A 95 2.34 -6.48 -2.02
CA LYS A 95 1.51 -6.34 -3.24
C LYS A 95 0.05 -6.64 -2.96
N ARG A 96 -0.24 -7.75 -2.29
CA ARG A 96 -1.60 -8.10 -1.87
C ARG A 96 -2.19 -7.03 -0.95
N ARG A 97 -1.40 -6.52 0.00
CA ARG A 97 -1.85 -5.46 0.91
C ARG A 97 -2.16 -4.16 0.18
N LEU A 98 -1.35 -3.80 -0.82
CA LEU A 98 -1.63 -2.66 -1.68
C LEU A 98 -2.97 -2.83 -2.39
N ASP A 99 -3.20 -3.98 -3.01
CA ASP A 99 -4.45 -4.26 -3.72
C ASP A 99 -5.67 -4.19 -2.78
N ASN A 100 -5.56 -4.74 -1.56
CA ASN A 100 -6.63 -4.67 -0.56
C ASN A 100 -6.93 -3.22 -0.14
N LEU A 101 -5.89 -2.41 0.12
CA LEU A 101 -6.07 -1.00 0.47
C LEU A 101 -6.67 -0.20 -0.69
N LEU A 102 -6.22 -0.43 -1.92
CA LEU A 102 -6.80 0.23 -3.09
C LEU A 102 -8.27 -0.17 -3.28
N THR A 103 -8.60 -1.45 -3.21
CA THR A 103 -10.02 -1.89 -3.27
C THR A 103 -10.85 -1.29 -2.14
N TYR A 104 -10.30 -1.14 -0.93
CA TYR A 104 -10.99 -0.46 0.16
C TYR A 104 -11.28 1.02 -0.12
N PHE A 105 -10.34 1.74 -0.75
CA PHE A 105 -10.52 3.17 -1.06
C PHE A 105 -11.35 3.44 -2.32
N PHE A 106 -11.27 2.57 -3.32
CA PHE A 106 -11.88 2.77 -4.63
C PHE A 106 -13.22 2.02 -4.79
N ASP A 107 -13.33 0.79 -4.28
CA ASP A 107 -14.47 -0.09 -4.58
C ASP A 107 -15.41 -0.30 -3.38
N HIS A 108 -15.05 0.14 -2.17
CA HIS A 108 -15.88 -0.02 -0.97
C HIS A 108 -16.33 1.33 -0.41
N ILE A 109 -17.63 1.41 -0.12
CA ILE A 109 -18.28 2.51 0.60
C ILE A 109 -18.54 1.99 2.01
N ASP A 110 -17.47 1.85 2.81
CA ASP A 110 -17.60 1.42 4.19
C ASP A 110 -18.05 2.62 5.05
N PRO A 111 -19.20 2.56 5.77
CA PRO A 111 -19.72 3.70 6.52
C PRO A 111 -18.91 4.04 7.79
N VAL A 112 -17.92 3.23 8.18
CA VAL A 112 -17.09 3.48 9.37
C VAL A 112 -15.90 4.37 9.00
N GLU A 113 -16.20 5.65 8.82
CA GLU A 113 -15.25 6.74 8.50
C GLU A 113 -14.08 6.84 9.50
N ARG A 114 -14.28 6.33 10.74
CA ARG A 114 -13.37 6.48 11.88
C ARG A 114 -11.97 5.89 11.65
N ASN A 115 -11.88 4.75 10.96
CA ASN A 115 -10.61 4.04 10.77
C ASN A 115 -9.92 4.36 9.44
N ARG A 116 -10.60 5.09 8.57
CA ARG A 116 -10.16 5.39 7.21
C ARG A 116 -8.83 6.15 7.16
N LYS A 117 -8.61 7.06 8.11
CA LYS A 117 -7.34 7.78 8.27
C LYS A 117 -6.15 6.86 8.54
N PHE A 118 -6.36 5.77 9.28
CA PHE A 118 -5.30 4.84 9.65
C PHE A 118 -4.92 3.96 8.47
N PHE A 119 -5.89 3.49 7.68
CA PHE A 119 -5.63 2.80 6.43
C PHE A 119 -4.95 3.70 5.39
N TYR A 120 -5.26 5.00 5.38
CA TYR A 120 -4.56 5.95 4.52
C TYR A 120 -3.10 6.13 4.97
N LEU A 121 -2.86 6.28 6.27
CA LEU A 121 -1.50 6.33 6.82
C LEU A 121 -0.72 5.06 6.45
N GLU A 122 -1.33 3.89 6.62
CA GLU A 122 -0.75 2.62 6.21
C GLU A 122 -0.40 2.60 4.73
N LEU A 123 -1.30 3.07 3.86
CA LEU A 123 -1.04 3.19 2.42
C LEU A 123 0.17 4.09 2.13
N THR A 124 0.31 5.23 2.81
CA THR A 124 1.48 6.12 2.63
C THR A 124 2.79 5.45 3.03
N HIS A 125 2.79 4.69 4.12
CA HIS A 125 3.97 3.94 4.58
C HIS A 125 4.29 2.77 3.64
N LEU A 126 3.26 2.06 3.18
CA LEU A 126 3.40 0.98 2.22
C LEU A 126 4.03 1.50 0.93
N VAL A 127 3.58 2.65 0.41
CA VAL A 127 4.18 3.27 -0.77
C VAL A 127 5.65 3.61 -0.55
N ALA A 128 6.00 4.22 0.59
CA ALA A 128 7.40 4.50 0.91
C ALA A 128 8.25 3.21 0.93
N GLU A 129 7.67 2.09 1.32
CA GLU A 129 8.31 0.78 1.26
C GLU A 129 8.50 0.28 -0.19
N PHE A 130 7.48 0.39 -1.05
CA PHE A 130 7.60 0.09 -2.48
C PHE A 130 8.73 0.90 -3.15
N GLU A 131 8.95 2.14 -2.69
CA GLU A 131 10.07 2.94 -3.17
C GLU A 131 11.43 2.42 -2.73
N LYS A 132 11.57 2.06 -1.45
CA LYS A 132 12.81 1.49 -0.91
C LYS A 132 13.20 0.19 -1.62
N LEU A 133 12.20 -0.61 -2.02
CA LEU A 133 12.40 -1.88 -2.72
C LEU A 133 12.58 -1.73 -4.24
N GLY A 134 12.48 -0.51 -4.78
CA GLY A 134 12.59 -0.27 -6.23
C GLY A 134 11.39 -0.77 -7.05
N LEU A 135 10.24 -1.01 -6.41
CA LEU A 135 9.01 -1.52 -7.04
C LEU A 135 8.09 -0.39 -7.55
N LYS A 136 8.64 0.80 -7.79
CA LYS A 136 7.89 2.01 -8.19
C LYS A 136 7.03 1.82 -9.45
N LYS A 137 7.56 1.09 -10.45
CA LYS A 137 6.81 0.82 -11.71
C LYS A 137 5.52 0.04 -11.46
N TYR A 138 5.58 -0.98 -10.59
CA TYR A 138 4.41 -1.79 -10.24
C TYR A 138 3.38 -0.94 -9.50
N LEU A 139 3.82 -0.11 -8.55
CA LEU A 139 2.95 0.79 -7.80
C LEU A 139 2.18 1.74 -8.72
N SER A 140 2.88 2.48 -9.59
CA SER A 140 2.24 3.43 -10.52
C SER A 140 1.24 2.74 -11.44
N TYR A 141 1.60 1.57 -11.97
CA TYR A 141 0.71 0.78 -12.83
C TYR A 141 -0.56 0.36 -12.09
N ARG A 142 -0.44 -0.24 -10.90
CA ARG A 142 -1.61 -0.74 -10.16
C ARG A 142 -2.57 0.35 -9.72
N ILE A 143 -2.06 1.51 -9.32
CA ILE A 143 -2.95 2.60 -8.92
C ILE A 143 -3.65 3.19 -10.15
N LYS A 144 -2.97 3.36 -11.29
CA LYS A 144 -3.60 3.80 -12.55
C LYS A 144 -4.68 2.84 -13.01
N ASP A 145 -4.39 1.53 -12.97
CA ASP A 145 -5.35 0.47 -13.27
C ASP A 145 -6.60 0.55 -12.39
N LYS A 146 -6.42 0.78 -11.08
CA LYS A 146 -7.54 0.97 -10.15
C LYS A 146 -8.33 2.25 -10.37
N VAL A 147 -7.67 3.36 -10.69
CA VAL A 147 -8.36 4.63 -11.00
C VAL A 147 -9.21 4.51 -12.27
N MET A 148 -8.72 3.77 -13.28
CA MET A 148 -9.42 3.58 -14.56
C MET A 148 -10.58 2.59 -14.47
N SER A 149 -10.50 1.59 -13.57
CA SER A 149 -11.48 0.51 -13.44
C SER A 149 -12.60 0.79 -12.44
N SER A 150 -12.52 1.88 -11.66
CA SER A 150 -13.48 2.16 -10.59
C SER A 150 -14.57 3.13 -11.03
N ASP A 151 -15.80 2.91 -10.55
CA ASP A 151 -16.98 3.68 -10.95
C ASP A 151 -16.93 5.13 -10.43
N LYS A 152 -17.34 6.09 -11.29
CA LYS A 152 -17.30 7.53 -11.00
C LYS A 152 -18.11 7.94 -9.76
N GLU A 153 -19.18 7.22 -9.44
CA GLU A 153 -20.01 7.47 -8.25
C GLU A 153 -19.30 7.09 -6.94
N THR A 154 -18.59 5.96 -6.93
CA THR A 154 -17.79 5.47 -5.80
C THR A 154 -16.61 6.40 -5.52
N ILE A 155 -16.00 6.94 -6.59
CA ILE A 155 -14.94 7.94 -6.53
C ILE A 155 -15.45 9.26 -5.91
N ALA A 156 -16.67 9.67 -6.22
CA ALA A 156 -17.26 10.91 -5.68
C ALA A 156 -17.50 10.82 -4.15
N GLY A 157 -18.01 9.69 -3.66
CA GLY A 157 -18.20 9.45 -2.22
C GLY A 157 -16.90 9.35 -1.42
N ASN A 158 -15.80 8.99 -2.09
CA ASN A 158 -14.48 8.78 -1.50
C ASN A 158 -13.45 9.86 -1.87
N SER A 159 -13.94 10.97 -2.42
CA SER A 159 -13.18 11.95 -3.20
C SER A 159 -11.96 12.54 -2.49
N VAL A 160 -12.00 12.75 -1.16
CA VAL A 160 -10.88 13.38 -0.44
C VAL A 160 -9.64 12.47 -0.41
N TYR A 161 -9.81 11.17 -0.16
CA TYR A 161 -8.68 10.25 -0.10
C TYR A 161 -8.25 9.81 -1.49
N VAL A 162 -9.20 9.60 -2.40
CA VAL A 162 -8.91 9.28 -3.79
C VAL A 162 -8.15 10.41 -4.47
N SER A 163 -8.56 11.68 -4.30
CA SER A 163 -7.85 12.84 -4.85
C SER A 163 -6.45 13.02 -4.23
N LYS A 164 -6.29 12.74 -2.93
CA LYS A 164 -4.98 12.72 -2.29
C LYS A 164 -4.08 11.61 -2.86
N ILE A 165 -4.62 10.43 -3.13
CA ILE A 165 -3.84 9.33 -3.72
C ILE A 165 -3.44 9.67 -5.16
N THR A 166 -4.35 10.19 -5.98
CA THR A 166 -4.07 10.54 -7.38
C THR A 166 -3.11 11.71 -7.51
N SER A 167 -3.33 12.82 -6.79
CA SER A 167 -2.43 13.97 -6.79
C SER A 167 -1.00 13.63 -6.36
N TRP A 168 -0.86 12.68 -5.43
CA TRP A 168 0.45 12.22 -4.97
C TRP A 168 1.21 11.38 -6.02
N ILE A 169 0.49 10.70 -6.90
CA ILE A 169 1.06 10.00 -8.06
C ILE A 169 1.51 11.02 -9.10
N ASP A 170 0.66 11.98 -9.43
CA ASP A 170 0.92 12.98 -10.46
C ASP A 170 2.14 13.84 -10.09
N HIS A 171 2.23 14.28 -8.83
CA HIS A 171 3.38 15.04 -8.33
C HIS A 171 4.70 14.24 -8.41
N ARG A 172 4.64 12.91 -8.23
CA ARG A 172 5.83 12.05 -8.29
C ARG A 172 6.27 11.74 -9.71
N GLU A 173 5.33 11.60 -10.65
CA GLU A 173 5.66 11.50 -12.08
C GLU A 173 6.30 12.81 -12.57
N ASP A 174 5.76 13.95 -12.18
CA ASP A 174 6.28 15.28 -12.54
C ASP A 174 7.69 15.55 -11.96
N GLN A 175 7.97 15.15 -10.72
CA GLN A 175 9.34 15.25 -10.19
C GLN A 175 10.34 14.37 -10.93
N LYS A 176 9.91 13.19 -11.37
CA LYS A 176 10.79 12.25 -12.08
C LYS A 176 11.11 12.75 -13.48
N THR A 177 10.12 13.25 -14.22
CA THR A 177 10.36 13.88 -15.52
C THR A 177 11.27 15.09 -15.39
N LYS A 178 11.09 15.92 -14.37
CA LYS A 178 12.00 17.05 -14.08
C LYS A 178 13.44 16.60 -13.78
N LEU A 179 13.64 15.56 -12.97
CA LEU A 179 14.99 15.02 -12.68
C LEU A 179 15.65 14.39 -13.91
N GLU A 180 14.89 13.61 -14.69
CA GLU A 180 15.40 13.04 -15.95
C GLU A 180 15.72 14.14 -16.97
N GLN A 181 14.89 15.19 -17.05
CA GLN A 181 15.15 16.38 -17.87
C GLN A 181 16.40 17.15 -17.40
N LEU A 182 16.62 17.31 -16.09
CA LEU A 182 17.84 17.92 -15.54
C LEU A 182 19.09 17.09 -15.81
N LEU A 183 19.02 15.75 -15.72
CA LEU A 183 20.15 14.86 -16.00
C LEU A 183 20.49 14.76 -17.49
N THR A 184 19.48 14.92 -18.36
CA THR A 184 19.62 14.88 -19.82
C THR A 184 19.86 16.25 -20.46
N LEU A 185 19.75 17.32 -19.68
CA LEU A 185 20.05 18.69 -20.11
C LEU A 185 21.48 18.74 -20.66
N LYS A 186 21.61 19.21 -21.90
CA LYS A 186 22.90 19.39 -22.56
C LYS A 186 23.39 20.80 -22.28
N ILE A 187 24.53 20.92 -21.62
CA ILE A 187 25.28 22.17 -21.52
C ILE A 187 26.26 22.19 -22.70
N PHE A 188 26.27 23.28 -23.48
CA PHE A 188 27.17 23.47 -24.64
C PHE A 188 27.07 22.38 -25.73
N GLY A 189 25.87 21.85 -26.00
CA GLY A 189 25.59 21.01 -27.18
C GLY A 189 26.12 19.57 -27.15
N THR A 190 27.12 19.26 -26.31
CA THR A 190 27.79 17.95 -26.30
C THR A 190 27.79 17.26 -24.93
N ILE A 191 27.83 18.00 -23.82
CA ILE A 191 28.03 17.42 -22.48
C ILE A 191 26.71 17.37 -21.72
N ARG A 192 26.32 16.18 -21.26
CA ARG A 192 25.14 16.00 -20.39
C ARG A 192 25.48 16.44 -18.97
N VAL A 193 24.60 17.23 -18.32
CA VAL A 193 24.74 17.68 -16.93
C VAL A 193 25.00 16.52 -15.96
N GLY A 194 24.38 15.37 -16.18
CA GLY A 194 24.64 14.17 -15.37
C GLY A 194 26.11 13.74 -15.34
N TYR A 195 26.87 13.97 -16.41
CA TYR A 195 28.30 13.63 -16.47
C TYR A 195 29.15 14.55 -15.59
N ILE A 196 28.80 15.84 -15.54
CA ILE A 196 29.47 16.84 -14.69
C ILE A 196 29.25 16.51 -13.21
N MET A 197 28.02 16.17 -12.84
CA MET A 197 27.67 15.77 -11.47
C MET A 197 28.47 14.53 -11.02
N LEU A 198 28.65 13.56 -11.92
CA LEU A 198 29.41 12.33 -11.62
C LEU A 198 30.90 12.62 -11.42
N ILE A 199 31.49 13.49 -12.24
CA ILE A 199 32.88 13.95 -12.08
C ILE A 199 33.06 14.70 -10.75
N MET A 200 32.14 15.60 -10.39
CA MET A 200 32.22 16.30 -9.10
C MET A 200 32.17 15.32 -7.92
N LEU A 201 31.27 14.33 -7.97
CA LEU A 201 31.11 13.36 -6.91
C LEU A 201 32.35 12.46 -6.77
N PHE A 202 32.97 12.07 -7.89
CA PHE A 202 34.23 11.33 -7.90
C PHE A 202 35.39 12.13 -7.27
N ASN A 203 35.52 13.42 -7.60
CA ASN A 203 36.52 14.29 -6.99
C ASN A 203 36.30 14.44 -5.48
N LEU A 204 35.05 14.54 -5.04
CA LEU A 204 34.71 14.65 -3.62
C LEU A 204 35.06 13.36 -2.85
N ILE A 205 34.86 12.20 -3.47
CA ILE A 205 35.33 10.91 -2.93
C ILE A 205 36.86 10.87 -2.85
N LEU A 206 37.58 11.30 -3.89
CA LEU A 206 39.05 11.34 -3.86
C LEU A 206 39.58 12.27 -2.76
N ILE A 207 38.98 13.45 -2.61
CA ILE A 207 39.35 14.41 -1.56
C ILE A 207 39.10 13.81 -0.18
N THR A 208 37.94 13.18 0.05
CA THR A 208 37.62 12.57 1.34
C THR A 208 38.52 11.39 1.68
N VAL A 209 38.85 10.52 0.71
CA VAL A 209 39.82 9.43 0.90
C VAL A 209 41.22 10.00 1.17
N GLY A 210 41.66 10.99 0.40
CA GLY A 210 42.95 11.66 0.58
C GLY A 210 43.10 12.30 1.96
N LEU A 211 42.09 13.04 2.42
CA LEU A 211 42.04 13.62 3.77
C LEU A 211 42.12 12.55 4.85
N LYS A 212 41.42 11.42 4.66
CA LYS A 212 41.39 10.33 5.64
C LYS A 212 42.71 9.55 5.69
N MET A 213 43.40 9.42 4.56
CA MET A 213 44.75 8.86 4.50
C MET A 213 45.76 9.80 5.14
N PHE A 214 45.69 11.10 4.83
CA PHE A 214 46.57 12.11 5.41
C PHE A 214 46.43 12.18 6.94
N SER A 215 45.19 12.18 7.46
CA SER A 215 44.97 12.17 8.90
C SER A 215 45.50 10.91 9.57
N TYR A 216 45.39 9.75 8.92
CA TYR A 216 45.94 8.49 9.43
C TYR A 216 47.47 8.54 9.58
N PHE A 217 48.19 9.09 8.60
CA PHE A 217 49.67 9.16 8.65
C PHE A 217 50.23 10.28 9.54
N VAL A 218 49.47 11.36 9.77
CA VAL A 218 49.95 12.51 10.56
C VAL A 218 49.57 12.41 12.05
N VAL A 219 48.44 11.78 12.37
CA VAL A 219 47.90 11.72 13.75
C VAL A 219 48.28 10.43 14.48
N LEU A 220 48.67 9.37 13.78
CA LEU A 220 49.26 8.16 14.36
C LEU A 220 50.75 8.04 13.95
N PRO A 221 51.69 8.77 14.59
CA PRO A 221 53.07 8.35 14.66
C PRO A 221 53.25 7.14 15.61
#